data_AF-A0A7S3S5Z7-F1
#
_entry.id   AF-A0A7S3S5Z7-F1
#
_cell.length_a   1.000
_cell.length_b   1.000
_cell.length_c   1.000
_cell.angle_alpha   90.00
_cell.angle_beta   90.00
_cell.angle_gamma   90.00
#
_symmetry.space_group_name_H-M   'P 1'
#
loop_
_entity.id
_entity.type
_entity.pdbx_description
1 polymer ?
#
loop_
_entity_poly.entity_id
_entity_poly.type
_entity_poly.pdbx_seq_one_letter_code
_entity_poly.pdbx_strand_id
1 'polypeptide(L)'
;MPPPPPTSLPPSLSLAHSLTLSPSHPSPPPLALALEAGFDFRQPGCSMCLAMNSDKLGSGERCASTSNRNFEGRQGAGGRTHLMSPIMAAAAAITGRLADVRALQLPEGAMQVLTVAGESSATQREMWSAATQSAGPIIREEGGGDGGGGGGGGMPRFTVVRGAAAPLNIPNVDTDLIIPKEFLKTIKRTGLGFAAFAEMRYHNPVEVATMGPEIARPNEDFVLNQPQYQDACILVAGPNFGCGSSREHAPWSISGMGIRCIISSSFADIFHSNCMKNGMVPVTLPRAQVLELLADAEALKEVEVDLEAQEVIRECGTRYSFDIDPFRKNCLLNGLDDIGLTMQKMGSIRAFETQRSELYPWLDGATTRVPRLFPVKDMPTETTSHTLETPSPEQWRAEVRARRRAARESRQQQQQQQAG
;
A
#
# COMPACT_ATOMS: atom_id res chain seq x y z
N MET A 1 -52.50 -18.75 -18.91
CA MET A 1 -52.27 -19.40 -17.61
C MET A 1 -51.56 -18.41 -16.71
N PRO A 2 -52.08 -18.09 -15.51
CA PRO A 2 -51.37 -17.24 -14.55
C PRO A 2 -50.16 -17.99 -13.96
N PRO A 3 -49.11 -17.29 -13.47
CA PRO A 3 -47.99 -17.94 -12.80
C PRO A 3 -48.42 -18.54 -11.45
N PRO A 4 -47.75 -19.61 -10.97
CA PRO A 4 -48.10 -20.24 -9.71
C PRO A 4 -47.75 -19.34 -8.51
N PRO A 5 -48.46 -19.47 -7.38
CA PRO A 5 -48.16 -18.71 -6.17
C PRO A 5 -46.83 -19.17 -5.55
N PRO A 6 -46.12 -18.29 -4.82
CA PRO A 6 -44.86 -18.64 -4.17
C PRO A 6 -45.10 -19.67 -3.06
N THR A 7 -44.33 -20.76 -3.11
CA THR A 7 -44.26 -21.82 -2.11
C THR A 7 -43.78 -21.29 -0.76
N SER A 8 -44.60 -21.48 0.27
CA SER A 8 -44.27 -21.24 1.67
C SER A 8 -43.14 -22.16 2.15
N LEU A 9 -42.06 -21.58 2.68
CA LEU A 9 -41.07 -22.29 3.48
C LEU A 9 -41.60 -22.58 4.90
N PRO A 10 -41.15 -23.65 5.57
CA PRO A 10 -41.77 -24.14 6.80
C PRO A 10 -41.42 -23.29 8.04
N PRO A 11 -42.28 -23.27 9.08
CA PRO A 11 -42.01 -22.57 10.32
C PRO A 11 -41.37 -23.50 11.36
N SER A 12 -40.22 -23.11 11.92
CA SER A 12 -39.74 -23.47 13.27
C SER A 12 -38.31 -22.92 13.42
N LEU A 13 -37.97 -22.03 14.35
CA LEU A 13 -37.93 -22.28 15.79
C LEU A 13 -37.98 -20.98 16.63
N SER A 14 -38.70 -21.10 17.74
CA SER A 14 -38.82 -20.24 18.94
C SER A 14 -37.47 -20.11 19.68
N LEU A 15 -37.15 -19.18 20.60
CA LEU A 15 -37.96 -18.61 21.68
C LEU A 15 -37.27 -17.37 22.35
N ALA A 16 -38.09 -16.37 22.66
CA ALA A 16 -38.06 -15.30 23.68
C ALA A 16 -36.76 -14.79 24.33
N HIS A 17 -36.66 -13.46 24.41
CA HIS A 17 -36.62 -12.78 25.72
C HIS A 17 -37.61 -11.61 25.74
N SER A 18 -38.51 -11.66 26.72
CA SER A 18 -39.48 -10.63 27.04
C SER A 18 -38.73 -9.41 27.61
N LEU A 19 -38.92 -8.24 27.01
CA LEU A 19 -38.61 -6.96 27.65
C LEU A 19 -39.92 -6.20 27.79
N THR A 20 -40.49 -6.30 29.00
CA THR A 20 -41.51 -5.39 29.50
C THR A 20 -40.96 -3.96 29.48
N LEU A 21 -41.41 -3.15 28.52
CA LEU A 21 -41.15 -1.72 28.48
C LEU A 21 -42.11 -1.02 29.46
N SER A 22 -41.56 -0.58 30.60
CA SER A 22 -42.17 0.43 31.47
C SER A 22 -42.13 1.80 30.76
N PRO A 23 -43.10 2.71 30.97
CA PRO A 23 -43.26 3.91 30.15
C PRO A 23 -42.30 5.01 30.58
N SER A 24 -41.07 4.97 30.06
CA SER A 24 -40.13 6.09 30.01
C SER A 24 -39.00 5.80 29.02
N HIS A 25 -39.33 5.84 27.73
CA HIS A 25 -38.45 5.56 26.59
C HIS A 25 -37.04 6.19 26.66
N PRO A 26 -35.95 5.40 26.70
CA PRO A 26 -34.74 5.71 25.96
C PRO A 26 -34.86 5.07 24.57
N SER A 27 -34.53 5.83 23.53
CA SER A 27 -34.41 5.29 22.16
C SER A 27 -33.49 4.05 22.19
N PRO A 28 -33.79 2.97 21.44
CA PRO A 28 -32.87 1.83 21.34
C PRO A 28 -31.48 2.32 20.91
N PRO A 29 -30.39 1.71 21.43
CA PRO A 29 -29.04 2.15 21.11
C PRO A 29 -28.84 2.11 19.59
N PRO A 30 -28.10 3.07 18.98
CA PRO A 30 -27.97 3.18 17.53
C PRO A 30 -27.56 1.87 16.81
N LEU A 31 -26.80 1.02 17.49
CA LEU A 31 -26.41 -0.30 16.99
C LEU A 31 -27.59 -1.26 16.82
N ALA A 32 -28.54 -1.28 17.76
CA ALA A 32 -29.71 -2.15 17.69
C ALA A 32 -30.62 -1.74 16.52
N LEU A 33 -30.82 -0.43 16.32
CA LEU A 33 -31.58 0.09 15.17
C LEU A 33 -30.94 -0.28 13.83
N ALA A 34 -29.60 -0.22 13.75
CA ALA A 34 -28.89 -0.60 12.53
C ALA A 34 -29.04 -2.11 12.24
N LEU A 35 -28.90 -2.97 13.25
CA LEU A 35 -29.11 -4.41 13.10
C LEU A 35 -30.56 -4.73 12.69
N GLU A 36 -31.55 -4.09 13.31
CA GLU A 36 -32.96 -4.27 12.99
C GLU A 36 -33.32 -3.77 11.59
N ALA A 37 -32.64 -2.72 11.11
CA ALA A 37 -32.72 -2.25 9.73
C ALA A 37 -31.96 -3.13 8.71
N GLY A 38 -31.35 -4.23 9.15
CA GLY A 38 -30.67 -5.20 8.29
C GLY A 38 -29.21 -4.88 7.99
N PHE A 39 -28.56 -3.98 8.73
CA PHE A 39 -27.12 -3.75 8.60
C PHE A 39 -26.35 -4.92 9.18
N ASP A 40 -25.43 -5.48 8.40
CA ASP A 40 -24.42 -6.42 8.89
C ASP A 40 -23.15 -5.66 9.29
N PHE A 41 -22.71 -5.83 10.53
CA PHE A 41 -21.47 -5.22 11.03
C PHE A 41 -20.29 -6.14 10.76
N ARG A 42 -19.44 -5.71 9.82
CA ARG A 42 -18.22 -6.43 9.46
C ARG A 42 -17.06 -6.09 10.39
N GLN A 43 -16.00 -6.89 10.29
CA GLN A 43 -14.73 -6.60 10.96
C GLN A 43 -14.21 -5.20 10.57
N PRO A 44 -13.69 -4.41 11.54
CA PRO A 44 -13.10 -3.11 11.25
C PRO A 44 -11.95 -3.24 10.25
N GLY A 45 -12.12 -2.68 9.06
CA GLY A 45 -11.15 -2.77 7.98
C GLY A 45 -11.63 -2.08 6.72
N CYS A 46 -10.78 -2.03 5.70
CA CYS A 46 -11.12 -1.36 4.44
C CYS A 46 -12.30 -2.03 3.71
N SER A 47 -12.52 -3.34 3.90
CA SER A 47 -13.69 -4.07 3.39
C SER A 47 -14.03 -3.71 1.93
N MET A 48 -15.30 -3.43 1.62
CA MET A 48 -15.80 -3.02 0.32
C MET A 48 -15.13 -1.75 -0.24
N CYS A 49 -14.55 -0.85 0.56
CA CYS A 49 -13.87 0.36 0.05
C CYS A 49 -12.68 0.02 -0.88
N LEU A 50 -12.03 -1.12 -0.59
CA LEU A 50 -11.01 -1.73 -1.44
C LEU A 50 -11.52 -3.04 -2.09
N ALA A 51 -12.63 -3.60 -1.61
CA ALA A 51 -13.22 -4.87 -2.04
C ALA A 51 -12.19 -6.00 -2.13
N MET A 52 -11.46 -6.19 -1.02
CA MET A 52 -10.49 -7.29 -0.84
C MET A 52 -11.08 -8.52 -0.15
N ASN A 53 -12.27 -8.39 0.43
CA ASN A 53 -13.05 -9.45 1.02
C ASN A 53 -14.12 -9.96 0.04
N SER A 54 -15.03 -10.81 0.52
CA SER A 54 -16.18 -11.32 -0.25
C SER A 54 -17.20 -10.24 -0.63
N ASP A 55 -17.12 -9.04 -0.03
CA ASP A 55 -18.02 -7.92 -0.29
C ASP A 55 -17.60 -7.19 -1.58
N LYS A 56 -17.73 -7.87 -2.72
CA LYS A 56 -17.47 -7.32 -4.06
C LYS A 56 -18.78 -7.19 -4.84
N LEU A 57 -18.87 -6.18 -5.69
CA LEU A 57 -19.97 -6.07 -6.65
C LEU A 57 -19.83 -7.12 -7.76
N GLY A 58 -20.96 -7.72 -8.11
CA GLY A 58 -21.13 -8.47 -9.34
C GLY A 58 -21.17 -7.55 -10.57
N SER A 59 -20.97 -8.14 -11.75
CA SER A 59 -21.06 -7.42 -13.01
C SER A 59 -22.48 -6.89 -13.24
N GLY A 60 -22.59 -5.61 -13.62
CA GLY A 60 -23.87 -4.91 -13.81
C GLY A 60 -24.53 -4.42 -12.53
N GLU A 61 -24.02 -4.79 -11.36
CA GLU A 61 -24.55 -4.32 -10.08
C GLU A 61 -24.19 -2.85 -9.81
N ARG A 62 -25.03 -2.19 -9.01
CA ARG A 62 -24.83 -0.80 -8.58
C ARG A 62 -24.76 -0.72 -7.07
N CYS A 63 -23.77 0.01 -6.56
CA CYS A 63 -23.56 0.23 -5.13
C CYS A 63 -23.76 1.71 -4.77
N ALA A 64 -24.51 1.95 -3.70
CA ALA A 64 -24.48 3.20 -2.95
C ALA A 64 -23.40 3.09 -1.86
N SER A 65 -22.30 3.83 -1.98
CA SER A 65 -21.18 3.72 -1.04
C SER A 65 -20.86 5.05 -0.37
N THR A 66 -20.53 4.96 0.91
CA THR A 66 -20.01 6.06 1.74
C THR A 66 -18.48 6.13 1.70
N SER A 67 -17.85 5.37 0.80
CA SER A 67 -16.41 5.45 0.54
C SER A 67 -16.04 6.78 -0.13
N ASN A 68 -14.76 6.96 -0.41
CA ASN A 68 -14.23 8.16 -1.07
C ASN A 68 -13.75 7.91 -2.51
N ARG A 69 -13.91 6.70 -3.06
CA ARG A 69 -13.38 6.32 -4.38
C ARG A 69 -14.29 5.33 -5.10
N ASN A 70 -14.50 5.56 -6.39
CA ASN A 70 -15.36 4.73 -7.26
C ASN A 70 -14.77 4.53 -8.67
N PHE A 71 -13.45 4.37 -8.76
CA PHE A 71 -12.81 3.91 -10.01
C PHE A 71 -13.47 2.60 -10.48
N GLU A 72 -13.54 2.43 -11.80
CA GLU A 72 -14.10 1.22 -12.40
C GLU A 72 -13.31 -0.02 -11.96
N GLY A 73 -13.98 -1.14 -11.71
CA GLY A 73 -13.34 -2.37 -11.21
C GLY A 73 -12.94 -2.36 -9.73
N ARG A 74 -12.71 -1.17 -9.11
CA ARG A 74 -12.20 -1.06 -7.73
C ARG A 74 -13.01 -1.83 -6.70
N GLN A 75 -14.34 -1.79 -6.78
CA GLN A 75 -15.23 -2.46 -5.82
C GLN A 75 -15.85 -3.76 -6.34
N GLY A 76 -15.46 -4.19 -7.54
CA GLY A 76 -16.00 -5.34 -8.24
C GLY A 76 -15.94 -5.12 -9.75
N ALA A 77 -15.49 -6.13 -10.49
CA ALA A 77 -15.36 -6.05 -11.95
C ALA A 77 -16.74 -5.91 -12.61
N GLY A 78 -16.89 -4.93 -13.50
CA GLY A 78 -18.16 -4.63 -14.17
C GLY A 78 -19.27 -4.03 -13.29
N GLY A 79 -19.00 -3.80 -11.99
CA GLY A 79 -19.91 -3.12 -11.07
C GLY A 79 -19.71 -1.60 -11.08
N ARG A 80 -20.73 -0.84 -10.66
CA ARG A 80 -20.66 0.62 -10.56
C ARG A 80 -20.97 1.15 -9.17
N THR A 81 -20.04 1.91 -8.60
CA THR A 81 -20.26 2.60 -7.33
C THR A 81 -20.63 4.08 -7.51
N HIS A 82 -21.62 4.50 -6.73
CA HIS A 82 -22.05 5.86 -6.53
C HIS A 82 -21.63 6.33 -5.13
N LEU A 83 -20.76 7.34 -5.07
CA LEU A 83 -20.34 7.92 -3.80
C LEU A 83 -21.43 8.85 -3.28
N MET A 84 -21.81 8.67 -2.02
CA MET A 84 -22.84 9.50 -1.39
C MET A 84 -22.66 9.55 0.13
N SER A 85 -23.35 10.49 0.77
CA SER A 85 -23.33 10.60 2.22
C SER A 85 -24.00 9.38 2.90
N PRO A 86 -23.72 9.12 4.18
CA PRO A 86 -24.35 8.02 4.92
C PRO A 86 -25.88 8.02 4.86
N ILE A 87 -26.52 9.20 4.94
CA ILE A 87 -27.98 9.30 4.89
C ILE A 87 -28.55 8.94 3.51
N MET A 88 -27.84 9.27 2.42
CA MET A 88 -28.22 8.88 1.07
C MET A 88 -28.03 7.38 0.83
N ALA A 89 -26.97 6.80 1.38
CA ALA A 89 -26.75 5.35 1.32
C ALA A 89 -27.85 4.59 2.08
N ALA A 90 -28.25 5.08 3.27
CA ALA A 90 -29.38 4.53 4.02
C ALA A 90 -30.70 4.66 3.25
N ALA A 91 -30.97 5.82 2.63
CA ALA A 91 -32.13 6.01 1.76
C ALA A 91 -32.15 5.03 0.58
N ALA A 92 -31.00 4.79 -0.04
CA ALA A 92 -30.88 3.83 -1.13
C ALA A 92 -31.10 2.38 -0.66
N ALA A 93 -30.61 2.02 0.53
CA ALA A 93 -30.83 0.72 1.14
C ALA A 93 -32.32 0.47 1.45
N ILE A 94 -33.02 1.46 1.99
CA ILE A 94 -34.46 1.37 2.30
C ILE A 94 -35.31 1.23 1.03
N THR A 95 -34.97 1.99 -0.01
CA THR A 95 -35.78 2.06 -1.25
C THR A 95 -35.40 1.02 -2.30
N GLY A 96 -34.26 0.34 -2.13
CA GLY A 96 -33.69 -0.58 -3.12
C GLY A 96 -33.20 0.08 -4.40
N ARG A 97 -33.11 1.41 -4.45
CA ARG A 97 -32.68 2.19 -5.63
C ARG A 97 -31.97 3.47 -5.20
N LEU A 98 -31.22 4.08 -6.10
CA LEU A 98 -30.67 5.41 -5.84
C LEU A 98 -31.83 6.39 -5.64
N ALA A 99 -31.92 6.97 -4.44
CA ALA A 99 -33.05 7.81 -4.02
C ALA A 99 -32.56 9.15 -3.48
N ASP A 100 -33.31 10.20 -3.77
CA ASP A 100 -33.15 11.51 -3.14
C ASP A 100 -33.78 11.46 -1.74
N VAL A 101 -32.96 11.61 -0.71
CA VAL A 101 -33.43 11.61 0.69
C VAL A 101 -34.47 12.69 0.95
N ARG A 102 -34.45 13.81 0.20
CA ARG A 102 -35.42 14.90 0.35
C ARG A 102 -36.83 14.52 -0.09
N ALA A 103 -36.95 13.49 -0.92
CA ALA A 103 -38.23 12.94 -1.36
C ALA A 103 -38.78 11.88 -0.39
N LEU A 104 -37.98 11.43 0.58
CA LEU A 104 -38.47 10.55 1.63
C LEU A 104 -39.24 11.39 2.65
N GLN A 105 -40.53 11.10 2.80
CA GLN A 105 -41.35 11.69 3.87
C GLN A 105 -40.88 11.10 5.20
N LEU A 106 -39.88 11.73 5.80
CA LEU A 106 -39.41 11.41 7.13
C LEU A 106 -40.43 11.96 8.15
N PRO A 107 -40.77 11.20 9.21
CA PRO A 107 -41.62 11.71 10.29
C PRO A 107 -41.09 13.06 10.82
N GLU A 108 -41.98 13.98 11.20
CA GLU A 108 -41.56 15.22 11.86
C GLU A 108 -40.66 14.90 13.07
N GLY A 109 -39.47 15.50 13.10
CA GLY A 109 -38.47 15.24 14.15
C GLY A 109 -37.54 14.03 13.91
N ALA A 110 -37.63 13.32 12.79
CA ALA A 110 -36.72 12.21 12.47
C ALA A 110 -35.28 12.66 12.19
N MET A 111 -35.09 13.91 11.74
CA MET A 111 -33.77 14.51 11.54
C MET A 111 -33.38 15.39 12.73
N GLN A 112 -33.35 14.81 13.93
CA GLN A 112 -32.68 15.47 15.05
C GLN A 112 -31.18 15.38 14.82
N VAL A 113 -30.54 16.52 14.55
CA VAL A 113 -29.09 16.63 14.66
C VAL A 113 -28.77 16.43 16.13
N LEU A 114 -28.35 15.23 16.51
CA LEU A 114 -27.74 14.98 17.79
C LEU A 114 -26.42 15.76 17.80
N THR A 115 -26.47 17.01 18.27
CA THR A 115 -25.28 17.73 18.70
C THR A 115 -24.74 16.98 19.90
N VAL A 116 -23.82 16.05 19.66
CA VAL A 116 -22.97 15.47 20.70
C VAL A 116 -21.96 16.55 21.08
N ALA A 117 -22.43 17.57 21.79
CA ALA A 117 -21.57 18.49 22.51
C ALA A 117 -21.24 17.81 23.84
N GLY A 118 -20.06 17.21 23.96
CA GLY A 118 -19.64 16.63 25.23
C GLY A 118 -18.40 15.76 25.12
N GLU A 119 -17.47 16.03 26.03
CA GLU A 119 -16.21 15.37 26.37
C GLU A 119 -16.11 13.87 26.08
N SER A 120 -14.86 13.39 25.91
CA SER A 120 -14.59 11.98 25.68
C SER A 120 -15.20 11.10 26.76
N SER A 121 -16.31 10.46 26.41
CA SER A 121 -17.04 9.59 27.31
C SER A 121 -16.11 8.48 27.82
N ALA A 122 -16.38 7.94 29.01
CA ALA A 122 -15.66 6.78 29.53
C ALA A 122 -15.60 5.65 28.48
N THR A 123 -16.64 5.53 27.66
CA THR A 123 -16.76 4.63 26.51
C THR A 123 -15.72 4.91 25.42
N GLN A 124 -15.47 6.17 25.04
CA GLN A 124 -14.41 6.51 24.08
C GLN A 124 -13.02 6.17 24.63
N ARG A 125 -12.79 6.38 25.93
CA ARG A 125 -11.53 6.02 26.61
C ARG A 125 -11.33 4.51 26.68
N GLU A 126 -12.39 3.75 26.98
CA GLU A 126 -12.36 2.29 26.96
C GLU A 126 -12.14 1.73 25.55
N MET A 127 -12.81 2.28 24.54
CA MET A 127 -12.58 1.91 23.13
C MET A 127 -11.14 2.17 22.71
N TRP A 128 -10.56 3.32 23.09
CA TRP A 128 -9.16 3.64 22.81
C TRP A 128 -8.20 2.69 23.53
N SER A 129 -8.46 2.38 24.79
CA SER A 129 -7.66 1.42 25.58
C SER A 129 -7.70 0.01 24.97
N ALA A 130 -8.88 -0.46 24.58
CA ALA A 130 -9.08 -1.76 23.95
C ALA A 130 -8.41 -1.83 22.56
N ALA A 131 -8.52 -0.78 21.74
CA ALA A 131 -7.84 -0.71 20.45
C ALA A 131 -6.30 -0.76 20.59
N THR A 132 -5.76 -0.10 21.61
CA THR A 132 -4.30 -0.09 21.88
C THR A 132 -3.79 -1.45 22.35
N GLN A 133 -4.63 -2.23 23.05
CA GLN A 133 -4.31 -3.61 23.46
C GLN A 133 -4.44 -4.63 22.32
N SER A 134 -5.17 -4.29 21.25
CA SER A 134 -5.44 -5.16 20.09
C SER A 134 -4.35 -5.10 19.00
N ALA A 135 -3.24 -4.39 19.21
CA ALA A 135 -2.08 -4.53 18.34
C ALA A 135 -1.57 -5.98 18.42
N GLY A 136 -1.80 -6.75 17.36
CA GLY A 136 -1.42 -8.16 17.32
C GLY A 136 0.06 -8.37 17.65
N PRO A 137 0.47 -9.59 18.03
CA PRO A 137 1.87 -9.89 18.30
C PRO A 137 2.72 -9.46 17.10
N ILE A 138 3.87 -8.85 17.38
CA ILE A 138 4.87 -8.53 16.35
C ILE A 138 5.27 -9.86 15.71
N ILE A 139 4.75 -10.14 14.51
CA ILE A 139 5.18 -11.27 13.70
C ILE A 139 6.62 -10.97 13.31
N ARG A 140 7.56 -11.67 13.94
CA ARG A 140 8.91 -11.83 13.41
C ARG A 140 8.88 -13.15 12.68
N GLU A 141 8.98 -13.09 11.36
CA GLU A 141 9.20 -14.32 10.59
C GLU A 141 10.54 -14.92 11.03
N GLU A 142 10.49 -16.11 11.61
CA GLU A 142 11.64 -17.00 11.62
C GLU A 142 11.89 -17.43 10.17
N GLY A 143 13.06 -17.10 9.63
CA GLY A 143 13.46 -17.54 8.30
C GLY A 143 13.20 -16.55 7.16
N GLY A 144 13.37 -15.25 7.40
CA GLY A 144 13.76 -14.33 6.33
C GLY A 144 15.06 -14.82 5.71
N GLY A 145 14.93 -15.62 4.66
CA GLY A 145 16.05 -16.25 3.96
C GLY A 145 17.11 -15.20 3.66
N ASP A 146 18.35 -15.58 3.95
CA ASP A 146 19.55 -14.92 3.50
C ASP A 146 19.38 -14.59 2.01
N GLY A 147 19.01 -13.34 1.74
CA GLY A 147 19.07 -12.76 0.41
C GLY A 147 20.55 -12.74 0.07
N GLY A 148 20.99 -13.82 -0.57
CA GLY A 148 22.39 -14.13 -0.83
C GLY A 148 23.15 -12.89 -1.26
N GLY A 149 24.37 -12.77 -0.71
CA GLY A 149 25.29 -11.67 -0.95
C GLY A 149 25.37 -11.28 -2.44
N GLY A 150 24.65 -10.22 -2.80
CA GLY A 150 24.87 -9.38 -3.95
C GLY A 150 25.13 -7.98 -3.42
N GLY A 151 26.30 -7.41 -3.71
CA GLY A 151 26.81 -6.21 -3.06
C GLY A 151 25.88 -5.00 -3.12
N GLY A 152 25.74 -4.31 -1.97
CA GLY A 152 25.28 -2.93 -1.85
C GLY A 152 23.80 -2.69 -2.14
N GLY A 153 23.00 -2.54 -1.08
CA GLY A 153 21.63 -2.01 -1.18
C GLY A 153 21.60 -0.68 -1.92
N GLY A 154 20.97 -0.71 -3.09
CA GLY A 154 20.81 0.43 -3.99
C GLY A 154 19.74 0.13 -5.03
N MET A 155 19.09 1.18 -5.51
CA MET A 155 18.13 1.06 -6.61
C MET A 155 18.88 1.00 -7.95
N PRO A 156 18.25 0.48 -9.03
CA PRO A 156 18.88 0.48 -10.36
C PRO A 156 19.29 1.88 -10.80
N ARG A 157 20.55 2.04 -11.21
CA ARG A 157 21.05 3.30 -11.78
C ARG A 157 20.30 3.65 -13.06
N PHE A 158 20.03 4.93 -13.25
CA PHE A 158 19.48 5.46 -14.49
C PHE A 158 20.45 6.51 -15.04
N THR A 159 20.92 6.32 -16.26
CA THR A 159 21.77 7.29 -16.99
C THR A 159 21.08 7.68 -18.29
N VAL A 160 21.19 6.83 -19.31
CA VAL A 160 20.52 6.96 -20.59
C VAL A 160 19.72 5.71 -20.86
N VAL A 161 18.48 5.88 -21.33
CA VAL A 161 17.65 4.79 -21.83
C VAL A 161 17.24 5.14 -23.25
N ARG A 162 17.51 4.23 -24.18
CA ARG A 162 17.13 4.35 -25.60
C ARG A 162 16.44 3.07 -26.04
N GLY A 163 15.38 3.22 -26.84
CA GLY A 163 14.72 2.10 -27.50
C GLY A 163 13.34 2.46 -28.01
N ALA A 164 12.61 1.45 -28.45
CA ALA A 164 11.22 1.59 -28.84
C ALA A 164 10.36 2.01 -27.63
N ALA A 165 9.58 3.07 -27.81
CA ALA A 165 8.62 3.52 -26.82
C ALA A 165 7.25 2.90 -27.08
N ALA A 166 6.53 2.53 -26.03
CA ALA A 166 5.15 2.05 -26.12
C ALA A 166 4.16 3.20 -25.90
N PRO A 167 3.13 3.37 -26.76
CA PRO A 167 2.10 4.40 -26.59
C PRO A 167 0.95 3.89 -25.70
N LEU A 168 0.63 4.61 -24.62
CA LEU A 168 -0.54 4.35 -23.78
C LEU A 168 -1.33 5.64 -23.56
N ASN A 169 -2.02 6.10 -24.61
CA ASN A 169 -2.75 7.38 -24.62
C ASN A 169 -4.11 7.31 -23.89
N ILE A 170 -4.10 6.82 -22.65
CA ILE A 170 -5.27 6.74 -21.77
C ILE A 170 -5.12 7.80 -20.67
N PRO A 171 -6.10 8.71 -20.48
CA PRO A 171 -6.07 9.65 -19.36
C PRO A 171 -6.46 8.96 -18.04
N ASN A 172 -5.96 9.49 -16.92
CA ASN A 172 -6.33 9.04 -15.58
C ASN A 172 -6.05 7.55 -15.32
N VAL A 173 -4.94 7.03 -15.83
CA VAL A 173 -4.45 5.70 -15.48
C VAL A 173 -4.11 5.70 -13.99
N ASP A 174 -4.99 5.12 -13.17
CA ASP A 174 -4.81 5.07 -11.72
C ASP A 174 -3.99 3.83 -11.28
N THR A 175 -3.58 3.80 -10.01
CA THR A 175 -2.77 2.70 -9.48
C THR A 175 -3.52 1.38 -9.28
N ASP A 176 -4.86 1.37 -9.31
CA ASP A 176 -5.65 0.13 -9.43
C ASP A 176 -5.51 -0.44 -10.84
N LEU A 177 -5.56 0.41 -11.88
CA LEU A 177 -5.37 -0.02 -13.28
C LEU A 177 -3.92 -0.47 -13.57
N ILE A 178 -2.93 0.18 -12.96
CA ILE A 178 -1.51 -0.22 -13.11
C ILE A 178 -1.27 -1.56 -12.42
N ILE A 179 -1.76 -1.77 -11.20
CA ILE A 179 -1.63 -3.04 -10.51
C ILE A 179 -2.88 -3.32 -9.66
N PRO A 180 -3.71 -4.29 -10.06
CA PRO A 180 -4.92 -4.61 -9.32
C PRO A 180 -4.61 -5.10 -7.91
N LYS A 181 -5.55 -4.85 -7.00
CA LYS A 181 -5.44 -5.21 -5.56
C LYS A 181 -5.18 -6.70 -5.33
N GLU A 182 -5.64 -7.56 -6.22
CA GLU A 182 -5.46 -9.01 -6.15
C GLU A 182 -3.97 -9.41 -6.09
N PHE A 183 -3.09 -8.59 -6.68
CA PHE A 183 -1.64 -8.81 -6.72
C PHE A 183 -0.88 -8.23 -5.53
N LEU A 184 -1.55 -7.56 -4.59
CA LEU A 184 -0.91 -6.83 -3.47
C LEU A 184 -0.63 -7.67 -2.22
N LYS A 185 -0.81 -9.00 -2.30
CA LYS A 185 -0.54 -9.92 -1.17
C LYS A 185 0.95 -10.23 -0.98
N THR A 186 1.79 -9.86 -1.94
CA THR A 186 3.22 -10.14 -1.93
C THR A 186 4.03 -9.00 -1.31
N ILE A 187 5.04 -9.37 -0.53
CA ILE A 187 6.08 -8.47 0.00
C ILE A 187 7.33 -8.40 -0.90
N LYS A 188 7.40 -9.24 -1.95
CA LYS A 188 8.53 -9.26 -2.88
C LYS A 188 8.45 -8.05 -3.81
N ARG A 189 9.58 -7.37 -3.99
CA ARG A 189 9.73 -6.22 -4.90
C ARG A 189 9.93 -6.63 -6.37
N THR A 190 10.43 -7.85 -6.61
CA THR A 190 10.78 -8.35 -7.95
C THR A 190 9.76 -9.35 -8.48
N GLY A 191 9.76 -9.58 -9.80
CA GLY A 191 8.88 -10.57 -10.44
C GLY A 191 7.43 -10.12 -10.63
N LEU A 192 7.14 -8.82 -10.45
CA LEU A 192 5.78 -8.26 -10.59
C LEU A 192 5.44 -7.79 -12.02
N GLY A 193 6.32 -8.01 -13.00
CA GLY A 193 6.11 -7.57 -14.38
C GLY A 193 4.83 -8.14 -15.02
N PHE A 194 4.45 -9.36 -14.69
CA PHE A 194 3.18 -9.95 -15.16
C PHE A 194 1.94 -9.29 -14.54
N ALA A 195 2.06 -8.70 -13.35
CA ALA A 195 0.94 -8.06 -12.66
C ALA A 195 0.62 -6.66 -13.20
N ALA A 196 1.58 -6.00 -13.86
CA ALA A 196 1.40 -4.68 -14.42
C ALA A 196 0.31 -4.69 -15.50
N PHE A 197 -0.67 -3.81 -15.35
CA PHE A 197 -1.82 -3.64 -16.23
C PHE A 197 -2.64 -4.93 -16.45
N ALA A 198 -2.65 -5.84 -15.47
CA ALA A 198 -3.27 -7.16 -15.63
C ALA A 198 -4.72 -7.10 -16.12
N GLU A 199 -5.53 -6.14 -15.65
CA GLU A 199 -6.93 -5.97 -16.09
C GLU A 199 -7.06 -5.65 -17.59
N MET A 200 -6.07 -4.98 -18.18
CA MET A 200 -6.05 -4.70 -19.62
C MET A 200 -5.32 -5.79 -20.41
N ARG A 201 -4.31 -6.42 -19.79
CA ARG A 201 -3.45 -7.41 -20.43
C ARG A 201 -4.07 -8.79 -20.52
N TYR A 202 -4.98 -9.16 -19.64
CA TYR A 202 -5.51 -10.51 -19.58
C TYR A 202 -7.03 -10.51 -19.60
N HIS A 203 -7.60 -11.50 -20.28
CA HIS A 203 -9.03 -11.78 -20.18
C HIS A 203 -9.42 -12.46 -18.85
N ASN A 204 -8.45 -12.99 -18.11
CA ASN A 204 -8.61 -13.72 -16.84
C ASN A 204 -7.67 -13.21 -15.72
N PRO A 205 -7.68 -11.89 -15.41
CA PRO A 205 -6.69 -11.29 -14.50
C PRO A 205 -6.80 -11.78 -13.06
N VAL A 206 -8.01 -12.13 -12.59
CA VAL A 206 -8.25 -12.61 -11.22
C VAL A 206 -7.66 -14.00 -11.02
N GLU A 207 -7.83 -14.88 -12.02
CA GLU A 207 -7.22 -16.20 -12.01
C GLU A 207 -5.69 -16.08 -12.06
N VAL A 208 -5.14 -15.22 -12.91
CA VAL A 208 -3.69 -14.97 -13.00
C VAL A 208 -3.12 -14.51 -11.65
N ALA A 209 -3.83 -13.63 -10.93
CA ALA A 209 -3.40 -13.18 -9.61
C ALA A 209 -3.35 -14.30 -8.56
N THR A 210 -4.18 -15.33 -8.72
CA THR A 210 -4.34 -16.40 -7.73
C THR A 210 -3.52 -17.65 -8.06
N MET A 211 -3.41 -17.97 -9.35
CA MET A 211 -2.77 -19.20 -9.84
C MET A 211 -1.43 -18.94 -10.54
N GLY A 212 -1.07 -17.67 -10.80
CA GLY A 212 0.17 -17.27 -11.44
C GLY A 212 0.04 -16.99 -12.95
N PRO A 213 1.11 -16.47 -13.58
CA PRO A 213 1.11 -16.03 -14.98
C PRO A 213 0.95 -17.16 -16.00
N GLU A 214 1.21 -18.42 -15.63
CA GLU A 214 1.19 -19.57 -16.54
C GLU A 214 -0.18 -19.84 -17.19
N ILE A 215 -1.25 -19.39 -16.54
CA ILE A 215 -2.62 -19.57 -17.04
C ILE A 215 -3.16 -18.32 -17.75
N ALA A 216 -2.32 -17.31 -17.97
CA ALA A 216 -2.72 -16.04 -18.55
C ALA A 216 -3.29 -16.22 -19.96
N ARG A 217 -4.45 -15.61 -20.21
CA ARG A 217 -5.05 -15.48 -21.53
C ARG A 217 -4.84 -14.04 -21.99
N PRO A 218 -3.79 -13.76 -22.77
CA PRO A 218 -3.44 -12.41 -23.16
C PRO A 218 -4.54 -11.78 -24.02
N ASN A 219 -4.77 -10.49 -23.79
CA ASN A 219 -5.58 -9.63 -24.64
C ASN A 219 -4.68 -9.00 -25.70
N GLU A 220 -4.76 -9.49 -26.94
CA GLU A 220 -3.88 -9.07 -28.05
C GLU A 220 -4.12 -7.61 -28.49
N ASP A 221 -5.31 -7.06 -28.21
CA ASP A 221 -5.64 -5.66 -28.53
C ASP A 221 -4.89 -4.66 -27.65
N PHE A 222 -4.42 -5.10 -26.48
CA PHE A 222 -3.71 -4.21 -25.56
C PHE A 222 -2.27 -3.96 -26.01
N VAL A 223 -1.90 -2.68 -26.09
CA VAL A 223 -0.62 -2.24 -26.65
C VAL A 223 0.60 -2.96 -26.08
N LEU A 224 0.70 -3.15 -24.76
CA LEU A 224 1.88 -3.80 -24.14
C LEU A 224 1.90 -5.33 -24.28
N ASN A 225 0.89 -5.93 -24.91
CA ASN A 225 0.92 -7.33 -25.31
C ASN A 225 1.32 -7.52 -26.78
N GLN A 226 1.31 -6.45 -27.59
CA GLN A 226 1.67 -6.56 -29.00
C GLN A 226 3.18 -6.83 -29.15
N PRO A 227 3.59 -7.72 -30.07
CA PRO A 227 4.99 -8.13 -30.23
C PRO A 227 5.99 -6.98 -30.39
N GLN A 228 5.62 -5.92 -31.10
CA GLN A 228 6.48 -4.76 -31.34
C GLN A 228 6.82 -3.94 -30.08
N TYR A 229 6.10 -4.12 -28.97
CA TYR A 229 6.31 -3.37 -27.72
C TYR A 229 6.79 -4.25 -26.56
N GLN A 230 7.08 -5.54 -26.78
CA GLN A 230 7.48 -6.46 -25.71
C GLN A 230 8.79 -6.04 -25.01
N ASP A 231 9.70 -5.42 -25.75
CA ASP A 231 10.99 -4.94 -25.24
C ASP A 231 10.99 -3.42 -24.97
N ALA A 232 9.80 -2.80 -24.91
CA ALA A 232 9.71 -1.35 -24.70
C ALA A 232 10.26 -0.94 -23.33
N CYS A 233 11.27 -0.06 -23.34
CA CYS A 233 11.90 0.48 -22.15
C CYS A 233 11.36 1.86 -21.73
N ILE A 234 10.55 2.48 -22.59
CA ILE A 234 9.92 3.79 -22.40
C ILE A 234 8.41 3.66 -22.63
N LEU A 235 7.60 4.23 -21.75
CA LEU A 235 6.14 4.32 -21.88
C LEU A 235 5.74 5.79 -22.10
N VAL A 236 5.11 6.11 -23.22
CA VAL A 236 4.54 7.45 -23.45
C VAL A 236 3.04 7.40 -23.14
N ALA A 237 2.60 8.10 -22.10
CA ALA A 237 1.28 7.95 -21.52
C ALA A 237 0.40 9.21 -21.59
N GLY A 238 -0.92 9.00 -21.44
CA GLY A 238 -1.90 10.07 -21.28
C GLY A 238 -1.75 10.84 -19.96
N PRO A 239 -2.50 11.95 -19.79
CA PRO A 239 -2.39 12.83 -18.61
C PRO A 239 -2.88 12.15 -17.31
N ASN A 240 -2.43 12.68 -16.17
CA ASN A 240 -2.80 12.27 -14.82
C ASN A 240 -2.48 10.79 -14.52
N PHE A 241 -1.26 10.39 -14.91
CA PHE A 241 -0.80 9.02 -14.79
C PHE A 241 -0.39 8.67 -13.34
N GLY A 242 -0.74 7.46 -12.91
CA GLY A 242 -0.46 6.95 -11.56
C GLY A 242 -1.33 7.57 -10.46
N CYS A 243 -2.50 8.10 -10.80
CA CYS A 243 -3.40 8.70 -9.80
C CYS A 243 -4.05 7.64 -8.87
N GLY A 244 -4.74 8.09 -7.83
CA GLY A 244 -5.44 7.19 -6.90
C GLY A 244 -4.62 6.80 -5.66
N SER A 245 -4.38 5.51 -5.45
CA SER A 245 -3.74 5.00 -4.20
C SER A 245 -2.23 5.13 -4.20
N SER A 246 -1.66 5.34 -3.01
CA SER A 246 -0.22 5.22 -2.77
C SER A 246 0.19 3.74 -2.79
N ARG A 247 0.51 3.20 -3.97
CA ARG A 247 0.99 1.83 -4.15
C ARG A 247 2.40 1.86 -4.70
N GLU A 248 3.39 1.46 -3.90
CA GLU A 248 4.77 1.30 -4.38
C GLU A 248 4.91 0.10 -5.34
N HIS A 249 4.00 -0.88 -5.26
CA HIS A 249 3.94 -1.98 -6.23
C HIS A 249 3.67 -1.52 -7.66
N ALA A 250 3.05 -0.36 -7.87
CA ALA A 250 2.74 0.15 -9.20
C ALA A 250 4.03 0.39 -10.02
N PRO A 251 4.99 1.24 -9.59
CA PRO A 251 6.27 1.36 -10.29
C PRO A 251 7.08 0.06 -10.29
N TRP A 252 7.00 -0.78 -9.26
CA TRP A 252 7.69 -2.09 -9.28
C TRP A 252 7.21 -2.99 -10.40
N SER A 253 5.90 -3.05 -10.62
CA SER A 253 5.30 -3.87 -11.67
C SER A 253 5.68 -3.35 -13.06
N ILE A 254 5.64 -2.03 -13.28
CA ILE A 254 6.06 -1.41 -14.55
C ILE A 254 7.55 -1.64 -14.80
N SER A 255 8.41 -1.44 -13.80
CA SER A 255 9.84 -1.73 -13.88
C SER A 255 10.11 -3.22 -14.16
N GLY A 256 9.30 -4.10 -13.57
CA GLY A 256 9.34 -5.54 -13.81
C GLY A 256 8.98 -5.96 -15.24
N MET A 257 8.32 -5.09 -16.03
CA MET A 257 8.14 -5.27 -17.47
C MET A 257 9.36 -4.83 -18.30
N GLY A 258 10.37 -4.20 -17.68
CA GLY A 258 11.52 -3.62 -18.38
C GLY A 258 11.37 -2.12 -18.68
N ILE A 259 10.22 -1.51 -18.40
CA ILE A 259 10.01 -0.06 -18.59
C ILE A 259 10.79 0.70 -17.51
N ARG A 260 11.73 1.54 -17.94
CA ARG A 260 12.59 2.34 -17.07
C ARG A 260 12.17 3.81 -17.00
N CYS A 261 11.49 4.31 -18.04
CA CYS A 261 11.03 5.70 -18.12
C CYS A 261 9.55 5.77 -18.51
N ILE A 262 8.82 6.71 -17.91
CA ILE A 262 7.44 7.02 -18.29
C ILE A 262 7.40 8.50 -18.65
N ILE A 263 6.88 8.84 -19.82
CA ILE A 263 6.71 10.21 -20.30
C ILE A 263 5.22 10.54 -20.30
N SER A 264 4.80 11.59 -19.62
CA SER A 264 3.40 12.06 -19.62
C SER A 264 3.35 13.58 -19.49
N SER A 265 2.16 14.17 -19.67
CA SER A 265 1.93 15.58 -19.39
C SER A 265 1.64 15.89 -17.92
N SER A 266 1.30 14.88 -17.13
CA SER A 266 1.15 15.03 -15.68
C SER A 266 1.11 13.68 -14.98
N PHE A 267 1.64 13.66 -13.75
CA PHE A 267 1.64 12.51 -12.85
C PHE A 267 0.97 12.87 -11.53
N ALA A 268 0.49 11.87 -10.80
CA ALA A 268 0.21 12.05 -9.38
C ALA A 268 1.50 12.05 -8.56
N ASP A 269 1.63 13.01 -7.63
CA ASP A 269 2.85 13.30 -6.89
C ASP A 269 3.47 12.08 -6.19
N ILE A 270 2.62 11.25 -5.56
CA ILE A 270 3.07 10.06 -4.84
C ILE A 270 3.65 9.03 -5.82
N PHE A 271 2.97 8.78 -6.93
CA PHE A 271 3.45 7.85 -7.95
C PHE A 271 4.77 8.34 -8.58
N HIS A 272 4.84 9.64 -8.89
CA HIS A 272 6.05 10.29 -9.40
C HIS A 272 7.24 10.10 -8.45
N SER A 273 7.05 10.37 -7.16
CA SER A 273 8.07 10.13 -6.12
C SER A 273 8.47 8.66 -6.03
N ASN A 274 7.51 7.74 -6.07
CA ASN A 274 7.77 6.31 -5.97
C ASN A 274 8.56 5.79 -7.18
N CYS A 275 8.33 6.30 -8.39
CA CYS A 275 9.12 5.94 -9.57
C CYS A 275 10.61 6.25 -9.33
N MET A 276 10.92 7.48 -8.91
CA MET A 276 12.31 7.92 -8.70
C MET A 276 13.01 7.17 -7.56
N LYS A 277 12.28 6.79 -6.51
CA LYS A 277 12.82 5.95 -5.42
C LYS A 277 13.14 4.52 -5.86
N ASN A 278 12.62 4.08 -6.99
CA ASN A 278 12.76 2.72 -7.49
C ASN A 278 13.54 2.64 -8.82
N GLY A 279 14.38 3.63 -9.12
CA GLY A 279 15.28 3.60 -10.28
C GLY A 279 14.60 3.85 -11.63
N MET A 280 13.38 4.42 -11.62
CA MET A 280 12.65 4.84 -12.81
C MET A 280 12.59 6.37 -12.92
N VAL A 281 12.51 6.87 -14.15
CA VAL A 281 12.42 8.31 -14.42
C VAL A 281 11.04 8.66 -15.00
N PRO A 282 10.15 9.30 -14.22
CA PRO A 282 8.93 9.92 -14.75
C PRO A 282 9.28 11.29 -15.34
N VAL A 283 9.08 11.47 -16.64
CA VAL A 283 9.36 12.71 -17.37
C VAL A 283 8.06 13.45 -17.65
N THR A 284 7.96 14.68 -17.15
CA THR A 284 6.81 15.55 -17.40
C THR A 284 7.12 16.53 -18.55
N LEU A 285 6.34 16.48 -19.63
CA LEU A 285 6.47 17.39 -20.79
C LEU A 285 5.14 18.09 -21.11
N PRO A 286 5.16 19.26 -21.79
CA PRO A 286 3.95 19.84 -22.36
C PRO A 286 3.17 18.85 -23.23
N ARG A 287 1.83 18.90 -23.16
CA ARG A 287 0.97 17.93 -23.86
C ARG A 287 1.23 17.84 -25.37
N ALA A 288 1.58 18.95 -26.02
CA ALA A 288 1.92 18.95 -27.45
C ALA A 288 3.12 18.05 -27.76
N GLN A 289 4.18 18.12 -26.95
CA GLN A 289 5.38 17.29 -27.10
C GLN A 289 5.08 15.81 -26.81
N VAL A 290 4.23 15.53 -25.81
CA VAL A 290 3.78 14.17 -25.51
C VAL A 290 2.99 13.57 -26.69
N LEU A 291 2.16 14.36 -27.38
CA LEU A 291 1.44 13.90 -28.58
C LEU A 291 2.39 13.58 -29.73
N GLU A 292 3.45 14.37 -29.92
CA GLU A 292 4.49 14.07 -30.92
C GLU A 292 5.23 12.77 -30.59
N LEU A 293 5.55 12.53 -29.31
CA LEU A 293 6.18 11.29 -28.84
C LEU A 293 5.24 10.08 -28.94
N LEU A 294 3.93 10.26 -28.72
CA LEU A 294 2.93 9.20 -28.95
C LEU A 294 2.90 8.79 -30.43
N ALA A 295 2.92 9.76 -31.34
CA ALA A 295 2.95 9.48 -32.77
C ALA A 295 4.25 8.77 -33.20
N ASP A 296 5.38 9.13 -32.60
CA ASP A 296 6.66 8.44 -32.84
C ASP A 296 6.65 7.00 -32.29
N ALA A 297 6.09 6.79 -31.10
CA ALA A 297 5.93 5.47 -30.50
C ALA A 297 5.02 4.56 -31.35
N GLU A 298 3.89 5.08 -31.86
CA GLU A 298 3.01 4.37 -32.79
C GLU A 298 3.69 4.02 -34.12
N ALA A 299 4.60 4.89 -34.57
CA ALA A 299 5.43 4.67 -35.76
C ALA A 299 6.69 3.82 -35.48
N LEU A 300 6.84 3.27 -34.28
CA LEU A 300 7.97 2.44 -33.84
C LEU A 300 9.33 3.13 -33.95
N LYS A 301 9.36 4.46 -33.82
CA LYS A 301 10.63 5.22 -33.80
C LYS A 301 11.26 5.14 -32.43
N GLU A 302 12.59 5.24 -32.42
CA GLU A 302 13.33 5.28 -31.16
C GLU A 302 13.16 6.61 -30.43
N VAL A 303 13.10 6.51 -29.11
CA VAL A 303 13.19 7.63 -28.19
C VAL A 303 14.34 7.37 -27.24
N GLU A 304 15.13 8.41 -26.97
CA GLU A 304 16.20 8.38 -25.98
C GLU A 304 15.86 9.35 -24.85
N VAL A 305 16.13 8.95 -23.61
CA VAL A 305 15.97 9.77 -22.41
C VAL A 305 17.31 9.79 -21.69
N ASP A 306 17.92 10.96 -21.67
CA ASP A 306 19.19 11.23 -20.98
C ASP A 306 18.90 11.99 -19.68
N LEU A 307 19.17 11.35 -18.54
CA LEU A 307 18.98 11.96 -17.23
C LEU A 307 20.06 12.98 -16.88
N GLU A 308 21.29 12.81 -17.37
CA GLU A 308 22.39 13.73 -17.10
C GLU A 308 22.20 15.05 -17.84
N ALA A 309 21.85 14.97 -19.13
CA ALA A 309 21.48 16.14 -19.93
C ALA A 309 20.07 16.66 -19.62
N GLN A 310 19.21 15.82 -19.03
CA GLN A 310 17.78 16.09 -18.82
C GLN A 310 17.02 16.36 -20.12
N GLU A 311 17.24 15.51 -21.11
CA GLU A 311 16.66 15.63 -22.44
C GLU A 311 15.94 14.35 -22.87
N VAL A 312 14.78 14.51 -23.51
CA VAL A 312 14.17 13.49 -24.36
C VAL A 312 14.55 13.80 -25.79
N ILE A 313 15.20 12.85 -26.46
CA ILE A 313 15.73 12.98 -27.81
C ILE A 313 14.94 12.04 -28.71
N ARG A 314 14.33 12.62 -29.75
CA ARG A 314 13.58 11.88 -30.77
C ARG A 314 14.53 11.40 -31.86
N GLU A 315 14.16 10.33 -32.56
CA GLU A 315 14.90 9.84 -33.74
C GLU A 315 15.12 10.93 -34.81
N CYS A 316 14.18 11.85 -34.98
CA CYS A 316 14.31 12.98 -35.92
C CYS A 316 15.31 14.06 -35.48
N GLY A 317 15.95 13.90 -34.31
CA GLY A 317 16.92 14.84 -33.74
C GLY A 317 16.33 15.97 -32.90
N THR A 318 14.99 16.08 -32.82
CA THR A 318 14.32 17.05 -31.94
C THR A 318 14.55 16.68 -30.47
N ARG A 319 14.85 17.69 -29.65
CA ARG A 319 15.14 17.53 -28.22
C ARG A 319 14.13 18.29 -27.37
N TYR A 320 13.66 17.66 -26.29
CA TYR A 320 12.82 18.28 -25.29
C TYR A 320 13.50 18.22 -23.93
N SER A 321 13.68 19.38 -23.30
CA SER A 321 14.22 19.45 -21.94
C SER A 321 13.14 19.14 -20.91
N PHE A 322 13.53 18.45 -19.84
CA PHE A 322 12.68 18.24 -18.67
C PHE A 322 13.44 18.60 -17.39
N ASP A 323 12.72 18.77 -16.28
CA ASP A 323 13.32 19.11 -14.99
C ASP A 323 13.14 18.00 -13.96
N ILE A 324 14.19 17.72 -13.19
CA ILE A 324 14.21 16.80 -12.07
C ILE A 324 15.00 17.42 -10.93
N ASP A 325 14.47 17.28 -9.72
CA ASP A 325 15.15 17.70 -8.49
C ASP A 325 16.61 17.19 -8.44
N PRO A 326 17.61 18.06 -8.21
CA PRO A 326 19.03 17.68 -8.24
C PRO A 326 19.38 16.54 -7.28
N PHE A 327 18.73 16.46 -6.12
CA PHE A 327 18.96 15.38 -5.17
C PHE A 327 18.44 14.05 -5.72
N ARG A 328 17.21 14.02 -6.28
CA ARG A 328 16.66 12.83 -6.95
C ARG A 328 17.50 12.41 -8.16
N LYS A 329 17.95 13.36 -8.98
CA LYS A 329 18.87 13.11 -10.10
C LYS A 329 20.16 12.44 -9.61
N ASN A 330 20.79 12.97 -8.57
CA ASN A 330 21.98 12.38 -7.97
C ASN A 330 21.73 10.96 -7.45
N CYS A 331 20.59 10.72 -6.78
CA CYS A 331 20.20 9.38 -6.34
C CYS A 331 20.06 8.40 -7.51
N LEU A 332 19.39 8.81 -8.59
CA LEU A 332 19.16 8.00 -9.79
C LEU A 332 20.46 7.68 -10.55
N LEU A 333 21.32 8.67 -10.75
CA LEU A 333 22.62 8.48 -11.41
C LEU A 333 23.53 7.53 -10.63
N ASN A 334 23.50 7.61 -9.30
CA ASN A 334 24.39 6.82 -8.43
C ASN A 334 23.75 5.55 -7.87
N GLY A 335 22.45 5.34 -8.08
CA GLY A 335 21.71 4.17 -7.58
C GLY A 335 21.48 4.20 -6.07
N LEU A 336 21.37 5.40 -5.48
CA LEU A 336 21.25 5.59 -4.04
C LEU A 336 19.79 5.52 -3.61
N ASP A 337 19.41 4.45 -2.93
CA ASP A 337 18.17 4.40 -2.17
C ASP A 337 18.36 4.98 -0.75
N ASP A 338 17.31 4.99 0.06
CA ASP A 338 17.36 5.55 1.43
C ASP A 338 18.40 4.84 2.32
N ILE A 339 18.65 3.55 2.06
CA ILE A 339 19.70 2.77 2.73
C ILE A 339 21.07 3.23 2.23
N GLY A 340 21.30 3.29 0.93
CA GLY A 340 22.54 3.77 0.32
C GLY A 340 22.92 5.18 0.78
N LEU A 341 21.95 6.09 0.87
CA LEU A 341 22.11 7.43 1.45
C LEU A 341 22.52 7.38 2.93
N THR A 342 21.91 6.48 3.71
CA THR A 342 22.29 6.28 5.12
C THR A 342 23.71 5.72 5.24
N MET A 343 24.08 4.78 4.38
CA MET A 343 25.40 4.16 4.34
C MET A 343 26.50 5.18 4.01
N GLN A 344 26.21 6.20 3.19
CA GLN A 344 27.15 7.31 2.95
C GLN A 344 27.46 8.12 4.23
N LYS A 345 26.56 8.12 5.22
CA LYS A 345 26.74 8.82 6.50
C LYS A 345 27.36 7.95 7.60
N MET A 346 27.89 6.76 7.25
CA MET A 346 28.43 5.81 8.24
C MET A 346 29.50 6.42 9.16
N GLY A 347 30.33 7.34 8.65
CA GLY A 347 31.30 8.07 9.48
C GLY A 347 30.63 8.92 10.57
N SER A 348 29.63 9.73 10.19
CA SER A 348 28.84 10.54 11.14
C SER A 348 28.04 9.67 12.12
N ILE A 349 27.47 8.56 11.65
CA ILE A 349 26.75 7.59 12.51
C ILE A 349 27.71 7.03 13.56
N ARG A 350 28.91 6.58 13.16
CA ARG A 350 29.93 6.07 14.10
C ARG A 350 30.38 7.12 15.12
N ALA A 351 30.61 8.35 14.67
CA ALA A 351 30.98 9.46 15.55
C ALA A 351 29.87 9.78 16.57
N PHE A 352 28.61 9.86 16.11
CA PHE A 352 27.45 10.06 16.96
C PHE A 352 27.28 8.92 17.98
N GLU A 353 27.36 7.66 17.55
CA GLU A 353 27.24 6.50 18.45
C GLU A 353 28.36 6.47 19.50
N THR A 354 29.58 6.82 19.11
CA THR A 354 30.72 6.92 20.04
C THR A 354 30.45 7.97 21.11
N GLN A 355 30.03 9.18 20.70
CA GLN A 355 29.68 10.26 21.62
C GLN A 355 28.47 9.92 22.49
N ARG A 356 27.45 9.25 21.92
CA ARG A 356 26.25 8.80 22.64
C ARG A 356 26.61 7.82 23.75
N SER A 357 27.47 6.84 23.47
CA SER A 357 27.94 5.89 24.47
C SER A 357 28.78 6.54 25.58
N GLU A 358 29.50 7.63 25.27
CA GLU A 358 30.26 8.39 26.27
C GLU A 358 29.35 9.24 27.18
N LEU A 359 28.40 9.97 26.60
CA LEU A 359 27.53 10.90 27.33
C LEU A 359 26.34 10.21 28.01
N TYR A 360 25.79 9.18 27.37
CA TYR A 360 24.58 8.48 27.79
C TYR A 360 24.79 6.96 27.87
N PRO A 361 25.77 6.46 28.64
CA PRO A 361 26.15 5.05 28.68
C PRO A 361 25.04 4.11 29.21
N TRP A 362 23.96 4.64 29.79
CA TRP A 362 22.79 3.84 30.20
C TRP A 362 21.83 3.55 29.05
N LEU A 363 21.97 4.23 27.90
CA LEU A 363 21.23 3.93 26.66
C LEU A 363 21.93 2.86 25.80
N ASP A 364 23.17 2.49 26.11
CA ASP A 364 23.88 1.42 25.43
C ASP A 364 23.20 0.06 25.74
N GLY A 365 22.68 -0.59 24.70
CA GLY A 365 21.89 -1.81 24.82
C GLY A 365 20.40 -1.60 25.17
N ALA A 366 19.95 -0.35 25.32
CA ALA A 366 18.53 -0.04 25.49
C ALA A 366 17.77 -0.01 24.13
N THR A 367 18.47 0.30 23.03
CA THR A 367 17.88 0.50 21.69
C THR A 367 17.80 -0.76 20.82
N THR A 368 18.37 -1.90 21.25
CA THR A 368 18.29 -3.19 20.52
C THR A 368 17.27 -4.17 21.10
N ARG A 369 16.47 -3.78 22.10
CA ARG A 369 15.40 -4.62 22.62
C ARG A 369 14.14 -4.53 21.76
N VAL A 370 13.95 -5.58 20.98
CA VAL A 370 12.67 -6.30 20.90
C VAL A 370 12.06 -6.41 22.30
N PRO A 371 10.78 -6.09 22.51
CA PRO A 371 10.13 -6.37 23.79
C PRO A 371 10.24 -7.85 24.15
N ARG A 372 10.39 -8.11 25.45
CA ARG A 372 10.41 -9.42 26.11
C ARG A 372 9.39 -10.40 25.49
N LEU A 373 9.81 -11.62 25.15
CA LEU A 373 8.88 -12.75 25.13
C LEU A 373 8.48 -12.99 26.59
N PHE A 374 7.24 -12.67 26.95
CA PHE A 374 6.69 -13.12 28.22
C PHE A 374 6.26 -14.59 28.05
N PRO A 375 6.55 -15.48 29.00
CA PRO A 375 5.99 -16.83 28.97
C PRO A 375 4.47 -16.71 29.00
N VAL A 376 3.83 -17.21 27.95
CA VAL A 376 2.38 -17.38 27.89
C VAL A 376 2.04 -18.51 28.87
N LYS A 377 1.05 -18.29 29.74
CA LYS A 377 0.55 -19.32 30.64
C LYS A 377 0.13 -20.53 29.80
N ASP A 378 0.61 -21.73 30.16
CA ASP A 378 0.34 -23.02 29.50
C ASP A 378 1.14 -23.35 28.20
N MET A 379 2.29 -22.69 27.97
CA MET A 379 3.21 -23.06 26.87
C MET A 379 3.94 -24.39 27.13
N PRO A 380 4.13 -25.29 26.13
CA PRO A 380 4.84 -26.55 26.30
C PRO A 380 6.29 -26.38 26.78
N THR A 381 6.72 -27.20 27.74
CA THR A 381 8.05 -27.12 28.37
C THR A 381 9.22 -27.47 27.43
N GLU A 382 8.94 -28.02 26.24
CA GLU A 382 9.96 -28.46 25.28
C GLU A 382 10.33 -27.39 24.23
N THR A 383 9.82 -26.17 24.36
CA THR A 383 10.13 -25.06 23.45
C THR A 383 11.51 -24.46 23.75
N THR A 384 12.36 -24.29 22.73
CA THR A 384 13.74 -23.74 22.80
C THR A 384 13.84 -22.32 23.40
N SER A 385 12.72 -21.63 23.59
CA SER A 385 12.65 -20.33 24.27
C SER A 385 12.82 -20.43 25.80
N HIS A 386 12.59 -21.59 26.43
CA HIS A 386 12.73 -21.76 27.88
C HIS A 386 14.18 -21.85 28.36
N THR A 387 15.13 -22.18 27.48
CA THR A 387 16.54 -22.39 27.82
C THR A 387 17.43 -21.16 27.56
N LEU A 388 16.86 -20.04 27.09
CA LEU A 388 17.58 -18.77 26.97
C LEU A 388 17.66 -18.08 28.33
N GLU A 389 18.66 -18.46 29.14
CA GLU A 389 18.98 -17.77 30.39
C GLU A 389 19.35 -16.31 30.10
N THR A 390 18.38 -15.41 30.31
CA THR A 390 18.63 -13.98 30.26
C THR A 390 19.18 -13.53 31.61
N PRO A 391 20.38 -12.92 31.70
CA PRO A 391 20.92 -12.48 32.97
C PRO A 391 19.99 -11.47 33.66
N SER A 392 19.80 -11.64 34.97
CA SER A 392 19.08 -10.71 35.82
C SER A 392 19.65 -9.29 35.70
N PRO A 393 18.89 -8.23 36.04
CA PRO A 393 19.40 -6.86 36.04
C PRO A 393 20.72 -6.68 36.81
N GLU A 394 20.94 -7.49 37.85
CA GLU A 394 22.19 -7.49 38.62
C GLU A 394 23.32 -8.22 37.90
N GLN A 395 23.04 -9.36 37.28
CA GLN A 395 23.99 -10.09 36.45
C GLN A 395 24.42 -9.25 35.23
N TRP A 396 23.49 -8.51 34.62
CA TRP A 396 23.80 -7.54 33.57
C TRP A 396 24.68 -6.39 34.08
N ARG A 397 24.35 -5.80 35.23
CA ARG A 397 25.20 -4.75 35.84
C ARG A 397 26.58 -5.28 36.20
N ALA A 398 26.71 -6.55 36.56
CA ALA A 398 28.00 -7.19 36.83
C ALA A 398 28.79 -7.40 35.54
N GLU A 399 28.14 -7.91 34.49
CA GLU A 399 28.75 -8.12 33.17
C GLU A 399 29.22 -6.81 32.54
N VAL A 400 28.39 -5.77 32.55
CA VAL A 400 28.76 -4.43 32.05
C VAL A 400 29.93 -3.86 32.86
N ARG A 401 29.95 -4.05 34.18
CA ARG A 401 31.09 -3.65 35.03
C ARG A 401 32.37 -4.42 34.68
N ALA A 402 32.26 -5.71 34.38
CA ALA A 402 33.39 -6.54 33.97
C ALA A 402 33.95 -6.12 32.60
N ARG A 403 33.09 -5.90 31.60
CA ARG A 403 33.49 -5.39 30.27
C ARG A 403 34.15 -4.01 30.37
N ARG A 404 33.63 -3.12 31.21
CA ARG A 404 34.23 -1.80 31.50
C ARG A 404 35.61 -1.92 32.15
N ARG A 405 35.82 -2.89 33.04
CA ARG A 405 37.11 -3.14 33.68
C ARG A 405 38.13 -3.65 32.66
N ALA A 406 37.77 -4.66 31.88
CA ALA A 406 38.62 -5.20 30.82
C ALA A 406 39.02 -4.13 29.80
N ALA A 407 38.07 -3.30 29.34
CA ALA A 407 38.37 -2.22 28.40
C ALA A 407 39.29 -1.13 28.96
N ARG A 408 39.29 -0.90 30.29
CA ARG A 408 40.22 0.02 30.96
C ARG A 408 41.61 -0.60 31.10
N GLU A 409 41.68 -1.88 31.47
CA GLU A 409 42.92 -2.64 31.59
C GLU A 409 43.64 -2.77 30.23
N SER A 410 42.91 -3.06 29.15
CA SER A 410 43.47 -3.11 27.79
C SER A 410 44.03 -1.75 27.34
N ARG A 411 43.37 -0.63 27.68
CA ARG A 411 43.88 0.72 27.39
C ARG A 411 45.14 1.04 28.19
N GLN A 412 45.21 0.63 29.46
CA GLN A 412 46.41 0.81 30.28
C GLN A 412 47.58 -0.03 29.78
N GLN A 413 47.34 -1.27 29.35
CA GLN A 413 48.37 -2.14 28.77
C GLN A 413 48.88 -1.59 27.43
N GLN A 414 48.00 -1.08 26.55
CA GLN A 414 48.42 -0.42 25.32
C GLN A 414 49.25 0.84 25.57
N GLN A 415 48.90 1.64 26.59
CA GLN A 415 49.68 2.82 26.97
C GLN A 415 51.05 2.45 27.56
N GLN A 416 51.16 1.35 28.31
CA GLN A 416 52.44 0.88 28.84
C GLN A 416 53.36 0.29 27.76
N GLN A 417 52.80 -0.39 26.75
CA GLN A 417 53.57 -0.92 25.61
C GLN A 417 54.05 0.16 24.63
N GLN A 418 53.44 1.35 24.65
CA GLN A 418 53.89 2.50 23.84
C GLN A 418 54.92 3.37 24.58
N ALA A 419 55.11 3.16 25.88
CA ALA A 419 55.98 3.96 26.74
C ALA A 419 57.31 3.27 27.12
N GLY A 420 57.52 2.02 26.70
CA GLY A 420 58.79 1.29 26.77
C GLY A 420 59.27 0.91 25.38
#